data_AF-A0A4R7HXH4-F1
#
_entry.id   AF-A0A4R7HXH4-F1
#
_cell.length_a   1.000
_cell.length_b   1.000
_cell.length_c   1.000
_cell.angle_alpha   90.00
_cell.angle_beta   90.00
_cell.angle_gamma   90.00
#
_symmetry.space_group_name_H-M   'P 1'
#
loop_
_entity.id
_entity.type
_entity.pdbx_description
1 polymer ?
#
loop_
_entity_poly.entity_id
_entity_poly.type
_entity_poly.pdbx_seq_one_letter_code
_entity_poly.pdbx_strand_id
1 'polypeptide(L)'
;MRQIFSIRFFMAVGAVVGLFFLLTTIFAAREVIEGGDDAGSGASEPHRIDFVDRVFSSRNAEFRFDDDGLAASDTELIIDGSRSLRVVTGTPGENLCPEFGELGVCAVVADLLGEAVVWFALVPMGAGDTVEFPAIDVLDDGRARLVNGWELPYAPVLDRRCRDADGDEVEFDSYREFREVLGDDFTSIYSITSRRLEAVVCGERVPYAPVVSTTVPSSTSTPAAPTTNSGS
;
A
#
# COMPACT_ATOMS: atom_id res chain seq x y z
N MET A 1 36.29 53.73 19.44
CA MET A 1 35.53 52.70 18.70
C MET A 1 35.98 52.63 17.24
N ARG A 2 37.14 52.03 16.93
CA ARG A 2 37.55 51.72 15.55
C ARG A 2 38.57 50.60 15.54
N GLN A 3 38.12 49.36 15.71
CA GLN A 3 38.90 48.15 15.42
C GLN A 3 37.96 46.93 15.52
N ILE A 4 37.13 46.70 14.51
CA ILE A 4 36.44 45.40 14.33
C ILE A 4 36.22 45.01 12.87
N PHE A 5 36.54 45.86 11.90
CA PHE A 5 36.40 45.53 10.48
C PHE A 5 37.73 45.02 9.90
N SER A 6 38.15 43.85 10.37
CA SER A 6 39.23 43.09 9.73
C SER A 6 38.69 42.42 8.46
N ILE A 7 39.36 42.62 7.33
CA ILE A 7 39.02 42.02 6.03
C ILE A 7 38.80 40.50 6.13
N ARG A 8 39.46 39.83 7.08
CA ARG A 8 39.29 38.39 7.33
C ARG A 8 37.90 38.00 7.85
N PHE A 9 37.24 38.90 8.58
CA PHE A 9 35.87 38.70 9.02
C PHE A 9 34.91 38.67 7.82
N PHE A 10 35.08 39.59 6.88
CA PHE A 10 34.26 39.63 5.66
C PHE A 10 34.50 38.42 4.75
N MET A 11 35.74 37.90 4.66
CA MET A 11 36.01 36.65 3.95
C MET A 11 35.31 35.46 4.60
N ALA A 12 35.34 35.34 5.94
CA ALA A 12 34.70 34.25 6.65
C ALA A 12 33.18 34.29 6.50
N VAL A 13 32.57 35.47 6.66
CA VAL A 13 31.13 35.66 6.45
C VAL A 13 30.75 35.37 5.01
N GLY A 14 31.53 35.84 4.03
CA GLY A 14 31.31 35.56 2.61
C GLY A 14 31.38 34.07 2.28
N ALA A 15 32.30 33.33 2.89
CA ALA A 15 32.41 31.88 2.69
C ALA A 15 31.20 31.12 3.27
N VAL A 16 30.72 31.51 4.46
CA VAL A 16 29.55 30.88 5.09
C VAL A 16 28.27 31.20 4.30
N VAL A 17 28.09 32.45 3.89
CA VAL A 17 26.94 32.86 3.05
C VAL A 17 26.99 32.17 1.69
N GLY A 18 28.17 32.07 1.08
CA GLY A 18 28.36 31.36 -0.19
C GLY A 18 28.06 29.86 -0.07
N LEU A 19 28.51 29.20 1.00
CA LEU A 19 28.20 27.80 1.26
C LEU A 19 26.70 27.60 1.51
N PHE A 20 26.06 28.48 2.28
CA PHE A 20 24.62 28.44 2.51
C PHE A 20 23.84 28.59 1.20
N PHE A 21 24.25 29.54 0.35
CA PHE A 21 23.62 29.74 -0.95
C PHE A 21 23.77 28.51 -1.85
N LEU A 22 24.97 27.91 -1.87
CA LEU A 22 25.27 26.71 -2.66
C LEU A 22 24.46 25.50 -2.17
N LEU A 23 24.30 25.34 -0.86
CA LEU A 23 23.42 24.31 -0.29
C LEU A 23 21.96 24.58 -0.67
N THR A 24 21.46 25.81 -0.53
CA THR A 24 20.08 26.14 -0.93
C THR A 24 19.83 25.89 -2.42
N THR A 25 20.80 26.14 -3.30
CA THR A 25 20.64 25.83 -4.74
C THR A 25 20.64 24.33 -5.02
N ILE A 26 21.38 23.53 -4.25
CA ILE A 26 21.36 22.06 -4.41
C ILE A 26 20.04 21.48 -3.89
N PHE A 27 19.53 21.97 -2.75
CA PHE A 27 18.26 21.51 -2.19
C PHE A 27 17.05 22.01 -3.01
N ALA A 28 17.04 23.28 -3.44
CA ALA A 28 16.00 23.79 -4.34
C ALA A 28 16.06 23.14 -5.73
N ALA A 29 17.24 22.77 -6.25
CA ALA A 29 17.34 22.00 -7.49
C ALA A 29 16.88 20.54 -7.34
N ARG A 30 16.87 19.99 -6.10
CA ARG A 30 16.24 18.70 -5.82
C ARG A 30 14.71 18.80 -5.78
N GLU A 31 14.17 19.93 -5.33
CA GLU A 31 12.71 20.21 -5.38
C GLU A 31 12.18 20.42 -6.81
N VAL A 32 13.05 20.64 -7.82
CA VAL A 32 12.66 20.74 -9.25
C VAL A 32 12.73 19.38 -9.97
N ILE A 33 12.99 18.29 -9.24
CA ILE A 33 12.76 16.92 -9.73
C ILE A 33 11.53 16.33 -9.02
N GLU A 34 10.41 17.04 -9.07
CA GLU A 34 9.08 16.50 -8.74
C GLU A 34 8.04 17.43 -9.37
N GLY A 35 7.07 16.84 -10.08
CA GLY A 35 6.00 17.60 -10.76
C GLY A 35 6.03 17.55 -12.29
N GLY A 36 6.45 16.43 -12.87
CA GLY A 36 5.95 16.03 -14.18
C GLY A 36 4.65 15.26 -13.96
N ASP A 37 3.52 15.92 -14.17
CA ASP A 37 2.18 15.31 -14.22
C ASP A 37 2.08 14.34 -15.41
N ASP A 38 2.66 13.16 -15.27
CA ASP A 38 2.20 11.97 -15.97
C ASP A 38 1.30 11.21 -15.00
N ALA A 39 0.00 11.47 -15.07
CA ALA A 39 -1.05 10.61 -14.50
C ALA A 39 -1.09 9.25 -15.25
N GLY A 40 0.04 8.54 -15.25
CA GLY A 40 0.23 7.21 -15.79
C GLY A 40 0.43 6.24 -14.64
N SER A 41 -0.65 5.55 -14.25
CA SER A 41 -0.68 4.45 -13.27
C SER A 41 0.22 4.67 -12.04
N GLY A 42 -0.26 5.46 -11.08
CA GLY A 42 0.37 5.61 -9.78
C GLY A 42 0.48 4.26 -9.09
N ALA A 43 1.66 3.64 -9.13
CA ALA A 43 2.02 2.66 -8.13
C ALA A 43 2.10 3.43 -6.80
N SER A 44 1.03 3.34 -6.00
CA SER A 44 1.03 3.88 -4.64
C SER A 44 2.26 3.34 -3.92
N GLU A 45 2.97 4.20 -3.18
CA GLU A 45 4.13 3.77 -2.41
C GLU A 45 3.70 2.63 -1.46
N PRO A 46 4.46 1.51 -1.38
CA PRO A 46 4.01 0.36 -0.61
C PRO A 46 3.78 0.72 0.86
N HIS A 47 2.58 0.45 1.37
CA HIS A 47 2.28 0.63 2.79
C HIS A 47 2.82 -0.55 3.58
N ARG A 48 3.77 -0.28 4.49
CA ARG A 48 4.37 -1.32 5.31
C ARG A 48 3.52 -1.53 6.53
N ILE A 49 2.59 -2.48 6.43
CA ILE A 49 1.60 -2.70 7.49
C ILE A 49 2.29 -3.34 8.70
N ASP A 50 2.24 -2.62 9.82
CA ASP A 50 2.83 -3.00 11.10
C ASP A 50 1.78 -3.41 12.12
N PHE A 51 0.51 -3.02 11.92
CA PHE A 51 -0.58 -3.32 12.84
C PHE A 51 -1.85 -3.70 12.11
N VAL A 52 -2.44 -4.83 12.51
CA VAL A 52 -3.78 -5.25 12.06
C VAL A 52 -4.50 -5.81 13.28
N ASP A 53 -5.66 -5.25 13.61
CA ASP A 53 -6.48 -5.74 14.74
C ASP A 53 -7.95 -5.34 14.55
N ARG A 54 -8.84 -6.04 15.26
CA ARG A 54 -10.28 -5.76 15.23
C ARG A 54 -10.56 -4.42 15.89
N VAL A 55 -11.41 -3.61 15.27
CA VAL A 55 -11.93 -2.37 15.86
C VAL A 55 -13.32 -2.65 16.39
N PHE A 56 -13.51 -2.52 17.70
CA PHE A 56 -14.83 -2.64 18.32
C PHE A 56 -15.65 -1.36 18.16
N SER A 57 -15.03 -0.20 18.29
CA SER A 57 -15.70 1.08 18.14
C SER A 57 -14.70 2.21 17.93
N SER A 58 -15.21 3.40 17.66
CA SER A 58 -14.46 4.64 17.64
C SER A 58 -14.91 5.51 18.81
N ARG A 59 -13.97 6.13 19.51
CA ARG A 59 -14.30 7.08 20.60
C ARG A 59 -15.00 8.34 20.07
N ASN A 60 -14.73 8.71 18.82
CA ASN A 60 -15.50 9.68 18.06
C ASN A 60 -16.44 8.95 17.09
N ALA A 61 -17.74 8.93 17.40
CA ALA A 61 -18.75 8.24 16.58
C ALA A 61 -19.00 8.92 15.22
N GLU A 62 -18.58 10.18 15.05
CA GLU A 62 -18.71 10.92 13.79
C GLU A 62 -17.42 10.88 12.96
N PHE A 63 -16.44 10.06 13.39
CA PHE A 63 -15.19 9.89 12.67
C PHE A 63 -15.45 9.41 11.24
N ARG A 64 -14.81 10.08 10.30
CA ARG A 64 -14.91 9.82 8.87
C ARG A 64 -13.64 10.30 8.18
N PHE A 65 -13.51 9.89 6.92
CA PHE A 65 -12.53 10.43 6.00
C PHE A 65 -13.12 11.65 5.28
N ASP A 66 -12.29 12.59 4.88
CA ASP A 66 -12.65 13.64 3.95
C ASP A 66 -12.52 13.18 2.49
N ASP A 67 -12.82 14.08 1.55
CA ASP A 67 -12.81 13.79 0.12
C ASP A 67 -11.40 13.50 -0.42
N ASP A 68 -10.35 13.85 0.32
CA ASP A 68 -8.95 13.62 -0.02
C ASP A 68 -8.41 12.31 0.59
N GLY A 69 -9.25 11.53 1.28
CA GLY A 69 -8.84 10.30 1.94
C GLY A 69 -8.03 10.55 3.22
N LEU A 70 -8.24 11.67 3.90
CA LEU A 70 -7.60 11.97 5.17
C LEU A 70 -8.62 11.85 6.32
N ALA A 71 -8.13 11.51 7.51
CA ALA A 71 -8.93 11.53 8.73
C ALA A 71 -9.49 12.94 8.99
N ALA A 72 -10.81 13.11 8.95
CA ALA A 72 -11.45 14.43 9.09
C ALA A 72 -11.48 14.96 10.54
N SER A 73 -11.12 14.13 11.52
CA SER A 73 -11.09 14.49 12.94
C SER A 73 -10.21 13.52 13.74
N ASP A 74 -9.78 13.93 14.93
CA ASP A 74 -9.11 13.03 15.86
C ASP A 74 -10.07 11.93 16.35
N THR A 75 -9.54 10.72 16.52
CA THR A 75 -10.24 9.64 17.21
C THR A 75 -9.29 8.66 17.89
N GLU A 76 -9.86 7.83 18.76
CA GLU A 76 -9.24 6.60 19.25
C GLU A 76 -10.09 5.43 18.78
N LEU A 77 -9.52 4.58 17.94
CA LEU A 77 -10.10 3.31 17.54
C LEU A 77 -9.90 2.32 18.69
N ILE A 78 -10.99 1.82 19.25
CA ILE A 78 -10.98 0.92 20.40
C ILE A 78 -10.75 -0.51 19.89
N ILE A 79 -9.64 -1.10 20.30
CA ILE A 79 -9.21 -2.44 19.88
C ILE A 79 -9.65 -3.51 20.89
N ASP A 80 -9.60 -3.19 22.17
CA ASP A 80 -10.21 -3.98 23.24
C ASP A 80 -10.38 -3.10 24.50
N GLY A 81 -10.70 -3.71 25.65
CA GLY A 81 -10.91 -2.97 26.90
C GLY A 81 -9.68 -2.25 27.46
N SER A 82 -8.49 -2.45 26.89
CA SER A 82 -7.21 -1.90 27.37
C SER A 82 -6.37 -1.24 26.28
N ARG A 83 -6.64 -1.50 25.00
CA ARG A 83 -5.88 -1.01 23.86
C ARG A 83 -6.73 -0.14 22.95
N SER A 84 -6.14 0.96 22.50
CA SER A 84 -6.71 1.85 21.49
C SER A 84 -5.62 2.34 20.54
N LEU A 85 -5.98 2.57 19.28
CA LEU A 85 -5.12 3.19 18.28
C LEU A 85 -5.55 4.64 18.06
N ARG A 86 -4.67 5.60 18.29
CA ARG A 86 -4.97 7.01 18.09
C ARG A 86 -4.75 7.39 16.63
N VAL A 87 -5.78 7.95 16.00
CA VAL A 87 -5.72 8.56 14.68
C VAL A 87 -5.91 10.06 14.84
N VAL A 88 -5.04 10.86 14.23
CA VAL A 88 -5.12 12.31 14.29
C VAL A 88 -5.72 12.84 13.00
N THR A 89 -6.33 14.01 13.08
CA THR A 89 -6.85 14.72 11.91
C THR A 89 -5.74 14.90 10.87
N GLY A 90 -6.05 14.62 9.61
CA GLY A 90 -5.10 14.69 8.49
C GLY A 90 -4.28 13.43 8.26
N THR A 91 -4.40 12.38 9.08
CA THR A 91 -3.75 11.09 8.79
C THR A 91 -4.35 10.48 7.52
N PRO A 92 -3.55 10.15 6.49
CA PRO A 92 -4.02 9.47 5.29
C PRO A 92 -4.63 8.10 5.58
N GLY A 93 -5.66 7.74 4.84
CA GLY A 93 -6.22 6.40 4.90
C GLY A 93 -7.46 6.16 4.06
N GLU A 94 -8.00 4.95 4.19
CA GLU A 94 -9.13 4.48 3.37
C GLU A 94 -10.22 3.82 4.21
N ASN A 95 -11.49 4.10 3.89
CA ASN A 95 -12.61 3.32 4.42
C ASN A 95 -13.05 2.26 3.42
N LEU A 96 -12.58 1.03 3.63
CA LEU A 96 -12.96 -0.15 2.83
C LEU A 96 -13.95 -1.04 3.59
N CYS A 97 -14.40 -0.62 4.79
CA CYS A 97 -15.39 -1.30 5.61
C CYS A 97 -16.69 -0.46 5.68
N PRO A 98 -17.67 -0.72 4.81
CA PRO A 98 -18.91 0.06 4.75
C PRO A 98 -19.71 0.07 6.07
N GLU A 99 -19.55 -0.96 6.88
CA GLU A 99 -20.24 -1.17 8.15
C GLU A 99 -19.49 -0.56 9.36
N PHE A 100 -18.51 0.31 9.09
CA PHE A 100 -17.81 1.03 10.16
C PHE A 100 -18.79 1.82 11.04
N GLY A 101 -18.77 1.53 12.34
CA GLY A 101 -19.75 2.03 13.32
C GLY A 101 -20.53 0.90 13.99
N GLU A 102 -20.66 -0.24 13.31
CA GLU A 102 -21.12 -1.48 13.93
C GLU A 102 -20.01 -2.13 14.76
N LEU A 103 -20.40 -2.80 15.85
CA LEU A 103 -19.44 -3.30 16.82
C LEU A 103 -18.65 -4.49 16.28
N GLY A 104 -17.34 -4.32 16.12
CA GLY A 104 -16.41 -5.43 15.87
C GLY A 104 -16.47 -6.03 14.46
N VAL A 105 -17.12 -5.37 13.50
CA VAL A 105 -17.25 -5.84 12.10
C VAL A 105 -16.09 -5.39 11.20
N CYS A 106 -15.28 -4.42 11.64
CA CYS A 106 -14.13 -3.93 10.90
C CYS A 106 -12.82 -4.23 11.64
N ALA A 107 -11.74 -4.41 10.88
CA ALA A 107 -10.37 -4.32 11.36
C ALA A 107 -9.75 -2.99 10.94
N VAL A 108 -8.78 -2.52 11.72
CA VAL A 108 -7.86 -1.47 11.30
C VAL A 108 -6.58 -2.11 10.81
N VAL A 109 -6.07 -1.60 9.70
CA VAL A 109 -4.82 -1.99 9.04
C VAL A 109 -3.97 -0.73 9.01
N ALA A 110 -2.85 -0.71 9.71
CA ALA A 110 -2.07 0.53 9.89
C ALA A 110 -0.59 0.32 9.58
N ASP A 111 -0.05 1.29 8.86
CA ASP A 111 1.38 1.57 8.76
C ASP A 111 1.74 2.49 9.94
N LEU A 112 2.73 2.06 10.74
CA LEU A 112 3.10 2.72 11.98
C LEU A 112 4.55 3.20 11.94
N LEU A 113 4.76 4.45 12.33
CA LEU A 113 6.08 4.96 12.67
C LEU A 113 6.20 5.07 14.19
N GLY A 114 6.67 3.98 14.81
CA GLY A 114 6.68 3.84 16.26
C GLY A 114 5.26 3.64 16.78
N GLU A 115 4.72 4.63 17.48
CA GLU A 115 3.33 4.63 17.97
C GLU A 115 2.39 5.50 17.13
N ALA A 116 2.93 6.25 16.16
CA ALA A 116 2.16 7.14 15.30
C ALA A 116 1.63 6.40 14.06
N VAL A 117 0.36 6.61 13.74
CA VAL A 117 -0.24 6.12 12.49
C VAL A 117 0.15 7.06 11.35
N VAL A 118 0.90 6.54 10.37
CA VAL A 118 1.28 7.31 9.16
C VAL A 118 0.31 7.10 8.02
N TRP A 119 -0.32 5.92 7.97
CA TRP A 119 -1.40 5.57 7.05
C TRP A 119 -2.25 4.46 7.66
N PHE A 120 -3.54 4.39 7.35
CA PHE A 120 -4.38 3.27 7.77
C PHE A 120 -5.54 2.99 6.81
N ALA A 121 -6.08 1.78 6.87
CA ALA A 121 -7.36 1.44 6.26
C ALA A 121 -8.27 0.75 7.29
N LEU A 122 -9.57 0.96 7.13
CA LEU A 122 -10.60 0.15 7.76
C LEU A 122 -11.06 -0.90 6.76
N VAL A 123 -10.97 -2.18 7.12
CA VAL A 123 -11.33 -3.30 6.24
C VAL A 123 -12.35 -4.22 6.93
N PRO A 124 -13.19 -4.96 6.18
CA PRO A 124 -14.12 -5.90 6.79
C PRO A 124 -13.39 -7.01 7.56
N MET A 125 -13.97 -7.43 8.68
CA MET A 125 -13.56 -8.65 9.36
C MET A 125 -14.02 -9.87 8.57
N GLY A 126 -13.14 -10.87 8.45
CA GLY A 126 -13.51 -12.19 7.99
C GLY A 126 -14.09 -13.06 9.11
N ALA A 127 -14.24 -14.36 8.83
CA ALA A 127 -14.71 -15.32 9.83
C ALA A 127 -13.69 -15.52 10.96
N GLY A 128 -14.15 -15.46 12.22
CA GLY A 128 -13.26 -15.56 13.38
C GLY A 128 -12.42 -14.29 13.57
N ASP A 129 -11.14 -14.46 13.91
CA ASP A 129 -10.17 -13.37 14.09
C ASP A 129 -9.23 -13.25 12.88
N THR A 130 -9.83 -13.20 11.68
CA THR A 130 -9.09 -13.07 10.42
C THR A 130 -9.52 -11.86 9.62
N VAL A 131 -8.64 -11.41 8.74
CA VAL A 131 -8.90 -10.37 7.75
C VAL A 131 -8.55 -10.91 6.38
N GLU A 132 -9.43 -10.68 5.42
CA GLU A 132 -9.23 -11.07 4.03
C GLU A 132 -8.60 -9.91 3.29
N PHE A 133 -7.53 -10.18 2.55
CA PHE A 133 -6.76 -9.20 1.79
C PHE A 133 -6.61 -9.60 0.32
N PRO A 134 -6.26 -8.65 -0.57
CA PRO A 134 -6.00 -8.97 -1.97
C PRO A 134 -4.91 -10.05 -2.17
N ALA A 135 -4.81 -10.53 -3.40
CA ALA A 135 -3.80 -11.50 -3.82
C ALA A 135 -2.38 -11.04 -3.47
N ILE A 136 -1.52 -12.01 -3.16
CA ILE A 136 -0.09 -11.80 -2.99
C ILE A 136 0.53 -11.65 -4.37
N ASP A 137 1.25 -10.55 -4.59
CA ASP A 137 2.05 -10.36 -5.79
C ASP A 137 3.44 -10.99 -5.61
N VAL A 138 4.17 -10.54 -4.59
CA VAL A 138 5.56 -10.94 -4.33
C VAL A 138 5.73 -11.38 -2.87
N LEU A 139 6.53 -12.43 -2.66
CA LEU A 139 7.02 -12.86 -1.34
C LEU A 139 8.51 -12.54 -1.24
N ASP A 140 8.89 -11.67 -0.30
CA ASP A 140 10.28 -11.26 -0.10
C ASP A 140 10.57 -10.92 1.36
N ASP A 141 11.76 -11.31 1.85
CA ASP A 141 12.27 -11.02 3.20
C ASP A 141 11.25 -11.16 4.36
N GLY A 142 10.46 -12.25 4.35
CA GLY A 142 9.45 -12.52 5.38
C GLY A 142 8.21 -11.62 5.33
N ARG A 143 8.07 -10.79 4.28
CA ARG A 143 6.84 -10.05 3.97
C ARG A 143 6.26 -10.42 2.60
N ALA A 144 4.94 -10.33 2.53
CA ALA A 144 4.17 -10.51 1.32
C ALA A 144 3.71 -9.13 0.87
N ARG A 145 4.10 -8.74 -0.34
CA ARG A 145 3.54 -7.58 -1.02
C ARG A 145 2.30 -8.03 -1.77
N LEU A 146 1.19 -7.36 -1.50
CA LEU A 146 -0.09 -7.60 -2.13
C LEU A 146 -0.23 -6.79 -3.42
N VAL A 147 -1.19 -7.16 -4.26
CA VAL A 147 -1.47 -6.47 -5.53
C VAL A 147 -1.90 -5.00 -5.37
N ASN A 148 -2.38 -4.60 -4.20
CA ASN A 148 -2.69 -3.20 -3.87
C ASN A 148 -1.50 -2.45 -3.24
N GLY A 149 -0.30 -3.04 -3.22
CA GLY A 149 0.91 -2.43 -2.68
C GLY A 149 1.10 -2.60 -1.17
N TRP A 150 0.18 -3.21 -0.44
CA TRP A 150 0.35 -3.42 1.00
C TRP A 150 1.36 -4.52 1.30
N GLU A 151 2.17 -4.34 2.35
CA GLU A 151 3.18 -5.32 2.77
C GLU A 151 2.91 -5.86 4.17
N LEU A 152 2.63 -7.16 4.29
CA LEU A 152 2.30 -7.82 5.55
C LEU A 152 3.27 -8.98 5.86
N PRO A 153 3.52 -9.33 7.13
CA PRO A 153 4.22 -10.56 7.45
C PRO A 153 3.43 -11.78 6.95
N TYR A 154 4.12 -12.84 6.57
CA TYR A 154 3.50 -14.11 6.19
C TYR A 154 4.11 -15.31 6.94
N ALA A 155 3.35 -16.40 7.04
CA ALA A 155 3.83 -17.66 7.58
C ALA A 155 4.80 -18.35 6.61
N PRO A 156 5.83 -19.07 7.08
CA PRO A 156 6.77 -19.78 6.19
C PRO A 156 6.11 -20.73 5.20
N VAL A 157 4.94 -21.26 5.55
CA VAL A 157 4.08 -22.08 4.70
C VAL A 157 2.69 -21.47 4.74
N LEU A 158 2.14 -21.15 3.56
CA LEU A 158 0.76 -20.69 3.40
C LEU A 158 -0.14 -21.89 3.11
N ASP A 159 -1.22 -22.02 3.86
CA ASP A 159 -2.29 -22.99 3.63
C ASP A 159 -3.08 -22.62 2.37
N ARG A 160 -3.14 -23.51 1.38
CA ARG A 160 -3.81 -23.25 0.10
C ARG A 160 -5.17 -23.91 0.09
N ARG A 161 -6.22 -23.09 0.18
CA ARG A 161 -7.61 -23.54 0.21
C ARG A 161 -8.21 -23.38 -1.17
N CYS A 162 -7.94 -24.37 -2.01
CA CYS A 162 -8.32 -24.34 -3.42
C CYS A 162 -9.18 -25.55 -3.73
N ARG A 163 -10.34 -25.29 -4.33
CA ARG A 163 -11.28 -26.31 -4.78
C ARG A 163 -11.64 -26.08 -6.23
N ASP A 164 -11.86 -27.16 -6.97
CA ASP A 164 -12.37 -27.09 -8.34
C ASP A 164 -13.90 -26.89 -8.38
N ALA A 165 -14.48 -26.93 -9.57
CA ALA A 165 -15.90 -26.74 -9.78
C ALA A 165 -16.76 -27.88 -9.19
N ASP A 166 -16.18 -29.07 -9.02
CA ASP A 166 -16.83 -30.24 -8.43
C ASP A 166 -16.66 -30.30 -6.90
N GLY A 167 -15.80 -29.43 -6.35
CA GLY A 167 -15.55 -29.25 -4.92
C GLY A 167 -14.35 -30.04 -4.40
N ASP A 168 -13.57 -30.65 -5.29
CA ASP A 168 -12.38 -31.44 -4.95
C ASP A 168 -11.17 -30.51 -4.70
N GLU A 169 -10.28 -30.89 -3.78
CA GLU A 169 -9.09 -30.10 -3.44
C GLU A 169 -8.10 -30.05 -4.61
N VAL A 170 -7.66 -28.85 -4.96
CA VAL A 170 -6.68 -28.60 -6.02
C VAL A 170 -5.32 -28.34 -5.39
N GLU A 171 -4.36 -29.21 -5.69
CA GLU A 171 -2.96 -29.02 -5.32
C GLU A 171 -2.16 -28.37 -6.45
N PHE A 172 -1.15 -27.59 -6.08
CA PHE A 172 -0.22 -26.97 -7.01
C PHE A 172 1.21 -27.36 -6.60
N ASP A 173 2.03 -27.76 -7.56
CA ASP A 173 3.40 -28.23 -7.33
C ASP A 173 4.32 -27.08 -6.86
N SER A 174 3.98 -25.84 -7.19
CA SER A 174 4.77 -24.66 -6.79
C SER A 174 3.96 -23.37 -6.69
N TYR A 175 4.51 -22.34 -6.02
CA TYR A 175 3.90 -21.00 -6.03
C TYR A 175 3.89 -20.37 -7.43
N ARG A 176 4.86 -20.73 -8.28
CA ARG A 176 4.90 -20.24 -9.67
C ARG A 176 3.71 -20.78 -10.46
N GLU A 177 3.48 -22.09 -10.42
CA GLU A 177 2.33 -22.72 -11.08
C GLU A 177 1.01 -22.14 -10.54
N PHE A 178 0.90 -21.99 -9.23
CA PHE A 178 -0.25 -21.34 -8.58
C PHE A 178 -0.53 -19.94 -9.16
N ARG A 179 0.50 -19.09 -9.31
CA ARG A 179 0.37 -17.75 -9.91
C ARG A 179 0.09 -17.80 -11.41
N GLU A 180 0.66 -18.75 -12.15
CA GLU A 180 0.41 -18.92 -13.58
C GLU A 180 -1.04 -19.31 -13.88
N VAL A 181 -1.64 -20.16 -13.03
CA VAL A 181 -3.01 -20.64 -13.20
C VAL A 181 -4.04 -19.61 -12.74
N LEU A 182 -3.86 -19.04 -11.55
CA LEU A 182 -4.88 -18.18 -10.94
C LEU A 182 -4.70 -16.70 -11.24
N GLY A 183 -3.49 -16.26 -11.60
CA GLY A 183 -3.15 -14.85 -11.57
C GLY A 183 -3.48 -14.26 -10.21
N ASP A 184 -4.20 -13.14 -10.17
CA ASP A 184 -4.65 -12.46 -8.95
C ASP A 184 -6.04 -12.93 -8.47
N ASP A 185 -6.55 -14.06 -8.99
CA ASP A 185 -7.88 -14.59 -8.65
C ASP A 185 -7.85 -15.45 -7.37
N PHE A 186 -7.34 -14.85 -6.30
CA PHE A 186 -7.34 -15.43 -4.97
C PHE A 186 -7.26 -14.34 -3.90
N THR A 187 -7.68 -14.70 -2.69
CA THR A 187 -7.68 -13.83 -1.52
C THR A 187 -6.71 -14.37 -0.48
N SER A 188 -6.00 -13.48 0.21
CA SER A 188 -5.04 -13.81 1.25
C SER A 188 -5.69 -13.67 2.63
N ILE A 189 -5.49 -14.65 3.52
CA ILE A 189 -6.07 -14.65 4.86
C ILE A 189 -5.00 -14.27 5.88
N TYR A 190 -5.21 -13.15 6.56
CA TYR A 190 -4.43 -12.72 7.71
C TYR A 190 -5.05 -13.17 9.01
N SER A 191 -4.26 -13.76 9.89
CA SER A 191 -4.66 -14.08 11.27
C SER A 191 -4.25 -12.96 12.21
N ILE A 192 -5.23 -12.34 12.88
CA ILE A 192 -4.98 -11.30 13.90
C ILE A 192 -4.22 -11.90 15.09
N THR A 193 -4.52 -13.15 15.42
CA THR A 193 -3.86 -13.88 16.53
C THR A 193 -2.38 -14.10 16.24
N SER A 194 -2.05 -14.60 15.05
CA SER A 194 -0.66 -14.92 14.66
C SER A 194 0.10 -13.74 14.04
N ARG A 195 -0.62 -12.64 13.75
CA ARG A 195 -0.16 -11.40 13.12
C ARG A 195 0.58 -11.59 11.80
N ARG A 196 0.03 -12.44 10.94
CA ARG A 196 0.62 -12.76 9.63
C ARG A 196 -0.42 -13.35 8.68
N LEU A 197 -0.12 -13.32 7.38
CA LEU A 197 -0.82 -14.11 6.39
C LEU A 197 -0.54 -15.60 6.61
N GLU A 198 -1.58 -16.42 6.65
CA GLU A 198 -1.47 -17.85 6.93
C GLU A 198 -2.09 -18.73 5.84
N ALA A 199 -3.02 -18.20 5.06
CA ALA A 199 -3.70 -18.97 4.02
C ALA A 199 -3.99 -18.12 2.79
N VAL A 200 -4.30 -18.81 1.69
CA VAL A 200 -4.90 -18.24 0.48
C VAL A 200 -6.15 -19.03 0.11
N VAL A 201 -7.16 -18.34 -0.41
CA VAL A 201 -8.42 -18.92 -0.89
C VAL A 201 -8.54 -18.65 -2.39
N CYS A 202 -8.64 -19.71 -3.19
CA CYS A 202 -8.71 -19.62 -4.64
C CYS A 202 -10.10 -19.22 -5.15
N GLY A 203 -10.15 -18.50 -6.27
CA GLY A 203 -11.40 -18.16 -6.97
C GLY A 203 -12.23 -17.09 -6.27
N GLU A 204 -11.64 -16.37 -5.33
CA GLU A 204 -12.28 -15.33 -4.53
C GLU A 204 -11.43 -14.06 -4.53
N ARG A 205 -12.10 -12.91 -4.63
CA ARG A 205 -11.47 -11.59 -4.55
C ARG A 205 -12.23 -10.70 -3.59
N VAL A 206 -11.47 -10.05 -2.71
CA VAL A 206 -12.03 -8.99 -1.87
C VAL A 206 -12.53 -7.81 -2.72
N PRO A 207 -13.60 -7.11 -2.30
CA PRO A 207 -14.20 -6.03 -3.08
C PRO A 207 -13.27 -4.84 -3.38
N TYR A 208 -12.22 -4.68 -2.57
CA TYR A 208 -11.26 -3.59 -2.66
C TYR A 208 -9.94 -4.02 -3.30
N ALA A 209 -9.89 -5.20 -3.94
CA ALA A 209 -8.76 -5.58 -4.77
C ALA A 209 -8.70 -4.67 -6.02
N PRO A 210 -7.49 -4.27 -6.49
CA PRO A 210 -7.35 -3.50 -7.72
C PRO A 210 -7.97 -4.22 -8.91
N VAL A 211 -8.59 -3.46 -9.81
CA VAL A 211 -9.14 -4.02 -11.04
C VAL A 211 -8.01 -4.55 -11.93
N VAL A 212 -8.13 -5.80 -12.37
CA VAL A 212 -7.18 -6.38 -13.34
C VAL A 212 -7.39 -5.66 -14.66
N SER A 213 -6.42 -4.81 -15.03
CA SER A 213 -6.40 -4.19 -16.34
C SER A 213 -5.92 -5.22 -17.35
N THR A 214 -6.86 -5.96 -17.94
CA THR A 214 -6.57 -6.82 -19.09
C THR A 214 -6.23 -5.92 -20.28
N THR A 215 -4.96 -5.53 -20.41
CA THR A 215 -4.45 -4.89 -21.61
C THR A 215 -4.52 -5.92 -22.73
N VAL A 216 -5.61 -5.93 -23.49
CA VAL A 216 -5.69 -6.65 -24.75
C VAL A 216 -4.63 -6.02 -25.67
N PRO A 217 -3.59 -6.76 -26.12
CA PRO A 217 -2.65 -6.19 -27.07
C PRO A 217 -3.41 -5.95 -28.38
N SER A 218 -3.62 -4.67 -28.71
CA SER A 218 -4.04 -4.27 -30.05
C SER A 218 -3.00 -4.80 -31.04
N SER A 219 -3.33 -5.89 -31.73
CA SER A 219 -2.54 -6.42 -32.83
C SER A 219 -2.50 -5.38 -33.95
N THR A 220 -1.45 -4.57 -33.99
CA THR A 220 -1.14 -3.70 -35.11
C THR A 220 -0.79 -4.59 -36.31
N SER A 221 -1.77 -4.82 -37.18
CA SER A 221 -1.55 -5.42 -38.49
C SER A 221 -0.67 -4.48 -39.31
N THR A 222 0.61 -4.82 -39.47
CA THR A 222 1.52 -4.16 -40.42
C THR A 222 1.03 -4.45 -41.86
N PRO A 223 0.79 -3.44 -42.71
CA PRO A 223 0.55 -3.67 -44.13
C PRO A 223 1.87 -4.04 -44.82
N ALA A 224 1.87 -5.16 -45.55
CA ALA A 224 2.99 -5.59 -46.37
C ALA A 224 3.27 -4.58 -47.50
N ALA A 225 4.54 -4.18 -47.64
CA ALA A 225 5.02 -3.32 -48.72
C ALA A 225 5.09 -4.09 -50.07
N PRO A 226 4.82 -3.44 -51.21
CA PRO A 226 4.93 -4.07 -52.53
C PRO A 226 6.40 -4.17 -52.98
N THR A 227 6.84 -5.39 -53.32
CA THR A 227 8.10 -5.65 -54.02
C THR A 227 8.04 -5.16 -55.46
N THR A 228 8.91 -4.22 -55.81
CA THR A 228 9.25 -3.85 -57.18
C THR A 228 10.08 -4.96 -57.82
N ASN A 229 9.56 -5.56 -58.90
CA ASN A 229 10.31 -6.50 -59.72
C ASN A 229 10.81 -5.77 -60.98
N SER A 230 12.13 -5.71 -61.13
CA SER A 230 12.83 -5.20 -62.30
C SER A 230 13.50 -6.40 -62.97
N GLY A 231 13.17 -6.68 -64.23
CA GLY A 231 13.76 -7.79 -64.97
C GLY A 231 13.25 -7.91 -66.41
N SER A 232 14.06 -7.33 -67.31
CA SER A 232 14.31 -7.64 -68.73
C SER A 232 13.17 -7.80 -69.74
#